data_AF-A0A8J6ZCE8-F1
#
_entry.id   AF-A0A8J6ZCE8-F1
#
_cell.length_a   1.000
_cell.length_b   1.000
_cell.length_c   1.000
_cell.angle_alpha   90.00
_cell.angle_beta   90.00
_cell.angle_gamma   90.00
#
_symmetry.space_group_name_H-M   'P 1'
#
loop_
_entity.id
_entity.type
_entity.pdbx_description
1 polymer ?
#
loop_
_entity_poly.entity_id
_entity_poly.type
_entity_poly.pdbx_seq_one_letter_code
_entity_poly.pdbx_strand_id
1 'polypeptide(L)'
;MEIVDGGNYLDAIKRLVTEYTKFLGRDLSFQHLDDELNDLSAKYTPPEGRILCARVDGEIIGCVAYHRHNAARCEMKRLFVRAGFREHHAGSQLVEAIINSARADGFREMVLDTITPLKSAIRLYKKFGFVECAPYYENPMSDVIYMKKILTAGMYSADNGVSQNIHEAIK
;
A
#
# COMPACT_ATOMS: atom_id res chain seq x y z
N MET A 1 4.63 -12.54 -12.22
CA MET A 1 4.73 -11.47 -11.19
C MET A 1 3.94 -11.92 -9.98
N GLU A 2 4.43 -11.63 -8.79
CA GLU A 2 3.82 -11.97 -7.50
C GLU A 2 3.91 -10.79 -6.53
N ILE A 3 2.97 -10.73 -5.57
CA ILE A 3 3.04 -9.80 -4.44
C ILE A 3 3.58 -10.56 -3.24
N VAL A 4 4.65 -10.06 -2.64
CA VAL A 4 5.34 -10.67 -1.50
C VAL A 4 5.43 -9.71 -0.33
N ASP A 5 5.64 -10.26 0.87
CA ASP A 5 5.99 -9.49 2.05
C ASP A 5 7.34 -8.77 1.83
N GLY A 6 7.34 -7.45 1.99
CA GLY A 6 8.51 -6.60 1.75
C GLY A 6 9.53 -6.62 2.88
N GLY A 7 9.21 -7.16 4.07
CA GLY A 7 10.11 -7.23 5.21
C GLY A 7 11.39 -8.00 4.93
N ASN A 8 11.36 -8.95 3.99
CA ASN A 8 12.54 -9.69 3.55
C ASN A 8 13.36 -8.98 2.46
N TYR A 9 12.94 -7.80 2.02
CA TYR A 9 13.49 -7.10 0.85
C TYR A 9 13.84 -5.63 1.14
N LEU A 10 14.11 -5.29 2.40
CA LEU A 10 14.33 -3.90 2.83
C LEU A 10 15.40 -3.19 2.00
N ASP A 11 16.51 -3.84 1.68
CA ASP A 11 17.57 -3.24 0.86
C ASP A 11 17.11 -2.93 -0.58
N ALA A 12 16.29 -3.80 -1.17
CA ALA A 12 15.73 -3.56 -2.49
C ALA A 12 14.71 -2.41 -2.46
N ILE A 13 13.91 -2.33 -1.41
CA ILE A 13 12.98 -1.22 -1.16
C ILE A 13 13.74 0.10 -1.01
N LYS A 14 14.80 0.15 -0.19
CA LYS A 14 15.63 1.36 -0.01
C LYS A 14 16.15 1.87 -1.35
N ARG A 15 16.67 0.97 -2.20
CA ARG A 15 17.10 1.33 -3.56
C ARG A 15 15.96 1.87 -4.41
N LEU A 16 14.82 1.20 -4.45
CA LEU A 16 13.65 1.63 -5.21
C LEU A 16 13.12 3.00 -4.79
N VAL A 17 13.02 3.23 -3.48
CA VAL A 17 12.57 4.52 -2.95
C VAL A 17 13.58 5.63 -3.28
N THR A 18 14.89 5.33 -3.21
CA THR A 18 15.96 6.26 -3.62
C THR A 18 15.93 6.58 -5.12
N GLU A 19 15.67 5.58 -5.98
CA GLU A 19 15.46 5.78 -7.42
C GLU A 19 14.27 6.70 -7.67
N TYR A 20 13.16 6.47 -6.96
CA TYR A 20 11.94 7.24 -7.10
C TYR A 20 12.08 8.69 -6.65
N THR A 21 12.74 8.95 -5.52
CA THR A 21 12.93 10.32 -5.01
C THR A 21 13.80 11.16 -5.96
N LYS A 22 14.87 10.55 -6.49
CA LYS A 22 15.69 11.16 -7.54
C LYS A 22 14.87 11.45 -8.81
N PHE A 23 14.04 10.50 -9.23
CA PHE A 23 13.17 10.67 -10.39
C PHE A 23 12.15 11.81 -10.21
N LEU A 24 11.57 11.96 -9.02
CA LEU A 24 10.63 13.04 -8.73
C LEU A 24 11.28 14.42 -8.74
N GLY A 25 12.61 14.50 -8.56
CA GLY A 25 13.33 15.77 -8.47
C GLY A 25 12.84 16.66 -7.31
N ARG A 26 12.20 16.05 -6.30
CA ARG A 26 11.66 16.75 -5.13
C ARG A 26 12.38 16.29 -3.88
N ASP A 27 12.67 17.26 -3.03
CA ASP A 27 13.15 16.98 -1.69
C ASP A 27 12.00 16.41 -0.85
N LEU A 28 12.07 15.11 -0.56
CA LEU A 28 11.16 14.42 0.37
C LEU A 28 11.75 14.35 1.78
N SER A 29 12.81 15.11 2.09
CA SER A 29 13.43 15.21 3.42
C SER A 29 12.44 15.60 4.51
N PHE A 30 11.42 16.40 4.19
CA PHE A 30 10.33 16.77 5.11
C PHE A 30 9.51 15.56 5.59
N GLN A 31 9.63 14.40 4.93
CA GLN A 31 9.04 13.15 5.38
C GLN A 31 10.00 12.27 6.18
N HIS A 32 11.15 12.81 6.63
CA HIS A 32 12.22 12.08 7.33
C HIS A 32 12.57 10.77 6.63
N LEU A 33 12.65 10.82 5.29
CA LEU A 33 12.74 9.61 4.48
C LEU A 33 13.99 8.80 4.81
N ASP A 34 15.13 9.43 5.06
CA ASP A 34 16.35 8.71 5.39
C ASP A 34 16.23 7.98 6.74
N ASP A 35 15.64 8.64 7.75
CA ASP A 35 15.37 8.01 9.05
C ASP A 35 14.35 6.88 8.92
N GLU A 36 13.31 7.07 8.10
CA GLU A 36 12.31 6.05 7.79
C GLU A 36 12.90 4.86 7.04
N LEU A 37 13.83 5.10 6.11
CA LEU A 37 14.54 4.05 5.38
C LEU A 37 15.52 3.31 6.31
N ASN A 38 16.06 3.97 7.33
CA ASN A 38 16.93 3.35 8.32
C ASN A 38 16.16 2.38 9.24
N ASP A 39 14.90 2.67 9.56
CA ASP A 39 14.03 1.80 10.36
C ASP A 39 12.67 1.50 9.69
N LEU A 40 12.74 0.99 8.46
CA LEU A 40 11.55 0.50 7.73
C LEU A 40 10.79 -0.55 8.54
N SER A 41 11.52 -1.39 9.28
CA SER A 41 10.96 -2.44 10.11
C SER A 41 10.01 -1.89 11.16
N ALA A 42 10.42 -0.92 11.97
CA ALA A 42 9.58 -0.44 13.06
C ALA A 42 8.27 0.21 12.57
N LYS A 43 8.31 0.87 11.40
CA LYS A 43 7.15 1.60 10.87
C LYS A 43 6.23 0.77 9.98
N TYR A 44 6.78 -0.20 9.24
CA TYR A 44 6.07 -0.92 8.19
C TYR A 44 5.98 -2.44 8.40
N THR A 45 6.18 -2.89 9.64
CA THR A 45 5.89 -4.29 10.02
C THR A 45 4.75 -4.36 11.04
N PRO A 46 4.02 -5.49 11.10
CA PRO A 46 2.94 -5.64 12.06
C PRO A 46 3.42 -5.44 13.51
N PRO A 47 2.60 -4.84 14.39
CA PRO A 47 1.21 -4.41 14.17
C PRO A 47 1.06 -2.98 13.64
N GLU A 48 2.17 -2.27 13.42
CA GLU A 48 2.17 -0.84 13.12
C GLU A 48 2.10 -0.54 11.63
N GLY A 49 2.45 -1.48 10.76
CA GLY A 49 2.32 -1.29 9.33
C GLY A 49 2.51 -2.56 8.53
N ARG A 50 2.47 -2.42 7.22
CA ARG A 50 2.87 -3.45 6.26
C ARG A 50 3.60 -2.82 5.10
N ILE A 51 4.56 -3.56 4.57
CA ILE A 51 5.19 -3.28 3.30
C ILE A 51 5.04 -4.49 2.37
N LEU A 52 4.61 -4.24 1.15
CA LEU A 52 4.42 -5.25 0.12
C LEU A 52 5.28 -4.89 -1.10
N CYS A 53 5.78 -5.91 -1.76
CA CYS A 53 6.63 -5.78 -2.94
C CYS A 53 6.04 -6.54 -4.13
N ALA A 54 6.17 -5.98 -5.32
CA ALA A 54 5.91 -6.69 -6.56
C ALA A 54 7.23 -7.30 -7.06
N ARG A 55 7.23 -8.62 -7.29
CA ARG A 55 8.40 -9.39 -7.71
C ARG A 55 8.19 -10.02 -9.09
N VAL A 56 9.19 -9.94 -9.96
CA VAL A 56 9.26 -10.59 -11.27
C VAL A 56 10.63 -11.25 -11.39
N ASP A 57 10.66 -12.55 -11.68
CA ASP A 57 11.91 -13.31 -11.89
C ASP A 57 12.95 -13.13 -10.77
N GLY A 58 12.47 -13.05 -9.52
CA GLY A 58 13.32 -12.83 -8.33
C GLY A 58 13.67 -11.36 -8.05
N GLU A 59 13.38 -10.43 -8.95
CA GLU A 59 13.67 -9.00 -8.79
C GLU A 59 12.46 -8.23 -8.25
N ILE A 60 12.70 -7.33 -7.30
CA ILE A 60 11.69 -6.40 -6.79
C ILE A 60 11.58 -5.21 -7.74
N ILE A 61 10.40 -5.05 -8.35
CA ILE A 61 10.13 -4.03 -9.38
C ILE A 61 9.26 -2.88 -8.86
N GLY A 62 8.73 -3.01 -7.65
CA GLY A 62 7.88 -2.00 -7.03
C GLY A 62 7.50 -2.36 -5.60
N CYS A 63 7.02 -1.37 -4.86
CA CYS A 63 6.59 -1.53 -3.49
C CYS A 63 5.38 -0.63 -3.16
N VAL A 64 4.73 -0.93 -2.06
CA VAL A 64 3.76 -0.07 -1.39
C VAL A 64 3.78 -0.38 0.10
N ALA A 65 3.52 0.61 0.94
CA ALA A 65 3.41 0.40 2.37
C ALA A 65 2.18 1.10 2.95
N TYR A 66 1.78 0.70 4.15
CA TYR A 66 1.05 1.58 5.06
C TYR A 66 1.65 1.54 6.45
N HIS A 67 1.41 2.60 7.21
CA HIS A 67 1.59 2.61 8.66
C HIS A 67 0.30 3.03 9.36
N ARG A 68 0.19 2.70 10.65
CA ARG A 68 -0.89 3.12 11.53
C ARG A 68 -0.87 4.64 11.65
N HIS A 69 -2.04 5.25 11.49
CA HIS A 69 -2.26 6.68 11.76
C HIS A 69 -3.03 6.86 13.07
N ASN A 70 -4.01 5.99 13.34
CA ASN A 70 -4.64 5.84 14.65
C ASN A 70 -5.26 4.42 14.77
N ALA A 71 -6.07 4.17 15.80
CA ALA A 71 -6.66 2.86 16.04
C ALA A 71 -7.50 2.30 14.87
N ALA A 72 -8.15 3.16 14.08
CA ALA A 72 -9.05 2.77 13.00
C ALA A 72 -8.56 3.18 11.60
N ARG A 73 -7.52 4.02 11.51
CA ARG A 73 -7.00 4.59 10.26
C ARG A 73 -5.54 4.19 10.03
N CYS A 74 -5.23 3.79 8.81
CA CYS A 74 -3.85 3.68 8.32
C CYS A 74 -3.59 4.70 7.20
N GLU A 75 -2.32 4.96 6.92
CA GLU A 75 -1.88 5.83 5.85
C GLU A 75 -1.07 5.03 4.83
N MET A 76 -1.52 4.98 3.57
CA MET A 76 -0.77 4.38 2.47
C MET A 76 0.35 5.33 2.04
N LYS A 77 1.57 4.81 1.94
CA LYS A 77 2.75 5.55 1.48
C LYS A 77 3.60 4.69 0.54
N ARG A 78 4.60 5.34 -0.08
CA ARG A 78 5.69 4.69 -0.82
C ARG A 78 5.22 3.74 -1.94
N LEU A 79 4.11 4.07 -2.61
CA LEU A 79 3.71 3.37 -3.83
C LEU A 79 4.65 3.77 -4.96
N PHE A 80 5.47 2.82 -5.42
CA PHE A 80 6.37 3.00 -6.56
C PHE A 80 6.44 1.73 -7.39
N VAL A 81 6.52 1.91 -8.71
CA VAL A 81 6.79 0.85 -9.68
C VAL A 81 7.79 1.37 -10.69
N ARG A 82 8.87 0.63 -10.91
CA ARG A 82 9.91 0.99 -11.87
C ARG A 82 9.31 1.09 -13.28
N ALA A 83 9.68 2.15 -14.01
CA ALA A 83 9.01 2.55 -15.25
C ALA A 83 8.96 1.48 -16.36
N GLY A 84 9.95 0.58 -16.40
CA GLY A 84 10.01 -0.52 -17.38
C GLY A 84 8.98 -1.63 -17.19
N PHE A 85 8.23 -1.65 -16.08
CA PHE A 85 7.30 -2.74 -15.73
C PHE A 85 5.82 -2.32 -15.75
N ARG A 86 5.49 -1.26 -16.50
CA ARG A 86 4.11 -0.73 -16.58
C ARG A 86 3.10 -1.73 -17.18
N GLU A 87 3.54 -2.65 -18.03
CA GLU A 87 2.68 -3.66 -18.68
C GLU A 87 2.14 -4.73 -17.72
N HIS A 88 2.73 -4.88 -16.53
CA HIS A 88 2.30 -5.89 -15.55
C HIS A 88 1.17 -5.43 -14.62
N HIS A 89 0.66 -4.21 -14.80
CA HIS A 89 -0.35 -3.63 -13.90
C HIS A 89 0.07 -3.65 -12.42
N ALA A 90 1.39 -3.67 -12.14
CA ALA A 90 1.95 -3.86 -10.81
C ALA A 90 1.41 -2.85 -9.79
N GLY A 91 1.21 -1.59 -10.20
CA GLY A 91 0.64 -0.56 -9.31
C GLY A 91 -0.79 -0.88 -8.88
N SER A 92 -1.62 -1.46 -9.76
CA SER A 92 -2.98 -1.88 -9.39
C SER A 92 -2.95 -3.06 -8.42
N GLN A 93 -2.11 -4.06 -8.69
CA GLN A 93 -2.00 -5.24 -7.83
C GLN A 93 -1.46 -4.88 -6.44
N LEU A 94 -0.48 -3.98 -6.36
CA LEU A 94 0.04 -3.45 -5.10
C LEU A 94 -1.04 -2.71 -4.30
N VAL A 95 -1.78 -1.79 -4.94
CA VAL A 95 -2.87 -1.03 -4.28
C VAL A 95 -3.99 -1.96 -3.80
N GLU A 96 -4.36 -2.95 -4.59
CA GLU A 96 -5.37 -3.94 -4.18
C GLU A 96 -4.90 -4.76 -2.97
N ALA A 97 -3.68 -5.31 -3.05
CA ALA A 97 -3.12 -6.15 -2.00
C ALA A 97 -3.00 -5.38 -0.68
N ILE A 98 -2.50 -4.15 -0.70
CA ILE A 98 -2.28 -3.36 0.51
C ILE A 98 -3.60 -2.91 1.16
N ILE A 99 -4.64 -2.64 0.37
CA ILE A 99 -6.00 -2.38 0.88
C ILE A 99 -6.55 -3.62 1.58
N ASN A 100 -6.37 -4.80 0.99
CA ASN A 100 -6.84 -6.06 1.57
C ASN A 100 -6.08 -6.40 2.86
N SER A 101 -4.77 -6.18 2.91
CA SER A 101 -4.00 -6.35 4.14
C SER A 101 -4.42 -5.38 5.24
N ALA A 102 -4.68 -4.11 4.92
CA ALA A 102 -5.16 -3.14 5.90
C ALA A 102 -6.54 -3.51 6.47
N ARG A 103 -7.44 -4.06 5.63
CA ARG A 103 -8.72 -4.61 6.10
C ARG A 103 -8.54 -5.79 7.04
N ALA A 104 -7.66 -6.73 6.68
CA ALA A 104 -7.36 -7.91 7.49
C ALA A 104 -6.78 -7.53 8.86
N ASP A 105 -6.01 -6.44 8.91
CA ASP A 105 -5.44 -5.87 10.14
C ASP A 105 -6.45 -5.01 10.94
N GLY A 106 -7.71 -4.93 10.50
CA GLY A 106 -8.80 -4.29 11.23
C GLY A 106 -8.96 -2.78 11.02
N PHE A 107 -8.21 -2.17 10.09
CA PHE A 107 -8.39 -0.77 9.75
C PHE A 107 -9.72 -0.54 9.00
N ARG A 108 -10.36 0.60 9.28
CA ARG A 108 -11.66 1.01 8.72
C ARG A 108 -11.53 2.16 7.72
N GLU A 109 -10.40 2.86 7.72
CA GLU A 109 -10.11 3.96 6.81
C GLU A 109 -8.64 3.91 6.40
N MET A 110 -8.39 4.18 5.12
CA MET A 110 -7.06 4.40 4.59
C MET A 110 -6.98 5.80 4.01
N VAL A 111 -5.98 6.56 4.42
CA VAL A 111 -5.67 7.88 3.85
C VAL A 111 -4.37 7.84 3.07
N LEU A 112 -4.18 8.80 2.18
CA LEU A 112 -2.92 9.03 1.48
C LEU A 112 -2.81 10.50 1.08
N ASP A 113 -1.59 10.93 0.81
CA ASP A 113 -1.29 12.16 0.12
C ASP A 113 -0.57 11.87 -1.20
N THR A 114 -0.74 12.76 -2.17
CA THR A 114 -0.04 12.74 -3.45
C THR A 114 0.14 14.15 -3.96
N ILE A 115 0.89 14.36 -5.03
CA ILE A 115 1.12 15.69 -5.61
C ILE A 115 0.43 15.81 -6.97
N THR A 116 -0.03 17.02 -7.28
CA THR A 116 -0.80 17.34 -8.49
C THR A 116 -0.17 16.84 -9.80
N PRO A 117 1.17 16.85 -10.00
CA PRO A 117 1.79 16.31 -11.21
C PRO A 117 1.66 14.79 -11.39
N LEU A 118 1.44 14.01 -10.34
CA LEU A 118 1.36 12.54 -10.40
C LEU A 118 -0.01 12.05 -10.88
N LYS A 119 -0.42 12.49 -12.07
CA LYS A 119 -1.74 12.18 -12.66
C LYS A 119 -2.02 10.68 -12.77
N SER A 120 -0.99 9.87 -13.03
CA SER A 120 -1.15 8.40 -13.09
C SER A 120 -1.50 7.80 -11.73
N ALA A 121 -0.85 8.27 -10.65
CA ALA A 121 -1.16 7.82 -9.29
C ALA A 121 -2.56 8.26 -8.88
N ILE A 122 -2.91 9.53 -9.13
CA ILE A 122 -4.26 10.06 -8.84
C ILE A 122 -5.35 9.23 -9.54
N ARG A 123 -5.19 8.91 -10.84
CA ARG A 123 -6.15 8.06 -11.56
C ARG A 123 -6.24 6.65 -10.97
N LEU A 124 -5.09 6.09 -10.57
CA LEU A 124 -5.04 4.78 -9.93
C LEU A 124 -5.81 4.79 -8.60
N TYR A 125 -5.57 5.77 -7.73
CA TYR A 125 -6.29 5.89 -6.46
C TYR A 125 -7.80 6.07 -6.67
N LYS A 126 -8.21 6.93 -7.62
CA LYS A 126 -9.63 7.09 -7.97
C LYS A 126 -10.26 5.78 -8.47
N LYS A 127 -9.55 4.99 -9.27
CA LYS A 127 -10.01 3.66 -9.72
C LYS A 127 -10.26 2.70 -8.54
N PHE A 128 -9.46 2.79 -7.47
CA PHE A 128 -9.65 2.00 -6.25
C PHE A 128 -10.63 2.63 -5.25
N GLY A 129 -11.36 3.68 -5.65
CA GLY A 129 -12.40 4.31 -4.85
C GLY A 129 -11.88 5.20 -3.73
N PHE A 130 -10.66 5.73 -3.87
CA PHE A 130 -10.24 6.86 -3.07
C PHE A 130 -10.91 8.14 -3.57
N VAL A 131 -11.33 8.98 -2.63
CA VAL A 131 -11.92 10.29 -2.88
C VAL A 131 -11.07 11.37 -2.22
N GLU A 132 -11.04 12.56 -2.79
CA GLU A 132 -10.31 13.68 -2.20
C GLU A 132 -10.90 14.06 -0.83
N CYS A 133 -10.05 14.50 0.10
CA CYS A 133 -10.45 14.91 1.44
C CYS A 133 -9.65 16.13 1.94
N ALA A 134 -10.05 16.67 3.08
CA ALA A 134 -9.29 17.71 3.75
C ALA A 134 -7.90 17.19 4.16
N PRO A 135 -6.90 18.09 4.26
CA PRO A 135 -5.60 17.77 4.85
C PRO A 135 -5.74 17.13 6.25
N TYR A 136 -4.92 16.12 6.52
CA TYR A 136 -4.88 15.44 7.82
C TYR A 136 -3.53 15.63 8.56
N TYR A 137 -2.64 16.46 8.00
CA TYR A 137 -1.43 16.98 8.63
C TYR A 137 -0.99 18.26 7.90
N GLU A 138 -0.15 19.07 8.53
CA GLU A 138 0.43 20.26 7.91
C GLU A 138 1.50 19.87 6.89
N ASN A 139 1.32 20.25 5.62
CA ASN A 139 2.29 20.02 4.57
C ASN A 139 2.73 21.36 3.97
N PRO A 140 4.05 21.65 3.90
CA PRO A 140 4.56 22.90 3.35
C PRO A 140 4.36 23.01 1.83
N MET A 141 4.06 21.92 1.13
CA MET A 141 3.83 21.92 -0.31
C MET A 141 2.38 22.34 -0.62
N SER A 142 2.23 23.32 -1.52
CA SER A 142 0.92 23.86 -1.92
C SER A 142 0.18 23.00 -2.95
N ASP A 143 0.82 22.00 -3.54
CA ASP A 143 0.27 21.18 -4.62
C ASP A 143 -0.10 19.74 -4.20
N VAL A 144 -0.25 19.53 -2.88
CA VAL A 144 -0.63 18.25 -2.28
C VAL A 144 -2.13 18.03 -2.40
N ILE A 145 -2.51 16.82 -2.77
CA ILE A 145 -3.86 16.30 -2.77
C ILE A 145 -3.94 15.21 -1.73
N TYR A 146 -4.90 15.32 -0.83
CA TYR A 146 -5.19 14.30 0.18
C TYR A 146 -6.37 13.47 -0.29
N MET A 147 -6.30 12.16 -0.10
CA MET A 147 -7.37 11.25 -0.45
C MET A 147 -7.63 10.25 0.65
N LYS A 148 -8.87 9.78 0.73
CA LYS A 148 -9.29 8.75 1.69
C LYS A 148 -10.16 7.69 1.05
N LYS A 149 -10.16 6.51 1.66
CA LYS A 149 -11.04 5.39 1.33
C LYS A 149 -11.56 4.75 2.61
N ILE A 150 -12.88 4.54 2.69
CA ILE A 150 -13.47 3.69 3.71
C ILE A 150 -13.17 2.23 3.36
N LEU A 151 -12.55 1.53 4.30
CA LEU A 151 -12.25 0.11 4.23
C LEU A 151 -13.46 -0.64 4.80
N THR A 152 -14.44 -0.93 3.94
CA THR A 152 -15.52 -1.85 4.32
C THR A 152 -14.92 -3.23 4.57
N ALA A 153 -15.43 -3.92 5.60
CA ALA A 153 -15.18 -5.35 5.74
C ALA A 153 -15.64 -6.02 4.44
N GLY A 154 -14.78 -6.81 3.82
CA GLY A 154 -15.22 -7.65 2.72
C GLY A 154 -16.31 -8.58 3.27
N MET A 155 -17.50 -8.56 2.69
CA MET A 155 -18.37 -9.73 2.76
C MET A 155 -17.57 -10.85 2.09
N TYR A 156 -16.96 -11.72 2.87
CA TYR A 156 -16.44 -12.97 2.33
C TYR A 156 -17.65 -13.73 1.80
N SER A 157 -17.82 -13.78 0.48
CA SER A 157 -18.57 -14.88 -0.13
C SER A 157 -17.76 -16.13 0.17
N ALA A 158 -18.20 -16.90 1.16
CA ALA A 158 -17.72 -18.24 1.40
C ALA A 158 -18.14 -19.11 0.20
N ASP A 159 -17.35 -19.09 -0.86
CA ASP A 159 -17.45 -20.05 -1.94
C ASP A 159 -16.15 -20.85 -1.96
N ASN A 160 -16.16 -21.90 -1.16
CA ASN A 160 -15.29 -23.06 -1.32
C ASN A 160 -16.12 -24.26 -0.87
N GLY A 161 -16.76 -24.87 -1.87
CA GLY A 161 -17.51 -26.10 -1.69
C GLY A 161 -16.64 -27.19 -1.07
N VAL A 162 -17.13 -27.73 0.05
CA VAL A 162 -17.05 -29.16 0.36
C VAL A 162 -18.42 -29.56 0.91
N SER A 163 -19.31 -30.00 0.03
CA SER A 163 -20.35 -30.94 0.41
C SER A 163 -19.68 -32.29 0.68
N GLN A 164 -19.56 -32.68 1.95
CA GLN A 164 -19.58 -34.11 2.32
C GLN A 164 -20.33 -34.30 3.64
N ASN A 165 -21.55 -34.83 3.47
CA ASN A 165 -22.24 -35.82 4.29
C ASN A 165 -22.22 -35.69 5.81
N ILE A 166 -23.33 -35.18 6.34
CA ILE A 166 -23.84 -35.57 7.65
C ILE A 166 -24.78 -36.76 7.41
N HIS A 167 -24.26 -37.98 7.53
CA HIS A 167 -25.08 -39.15 7.76
C HIS A 167 -24.42 -39.99 8.84
N GLU A 168 -25.02 -39.95 10.04
CA GLU A 168 -25.25 -41.05 10.97
C GLU A 168 -25.18 -40.58 12.43
N ALA A 169 -26.35 -40.16 12.93
CA ALA A 169 -26.71 -40.29 14.32
C ALA A 169 -28.20 -40.68 14.35
N ILE A 170 -28.47 -41.99 14.31
CA ILE A 170 -29.57 -42.72 14.98
C ILE A 170 -29.22 -44.21 14.81
N LYS A 171 -28.59 -44.77 15.84
CA LYS A 171 -28.95 -46.03 16.52
C LYS A 171 -28.13 -46.15 17.79
#